data_AF-A0A2G1WZI6-F1
#
_entry.id   AF-A0A2G1WZI6-F1
#
_cell.length_a   1.000
_cell.length_b   1.000
_cell.length_c   1.000
_cell.angle_alpha   90.00
_cell.angle_beta   90.00
_cell.angle_gamma   90.00
#
_symmetry.space_group_name_H-M   'P 1'
#
loop_
_entity.id
_entity.type
_entity.pdbx_description
1 polymer ?
#
loop_
_entity_poly.entity_id
_entity_poly.type
_entity_poly.pdbx_seq_one_letter_code
_entity_poly.pdbx_strand_id
1 'polypeptide(L)'
;MADAFGRAIRDHHRGERTEPLVQGDGEETREHPIQDFYFGEFDPESDAGSWLASRLEGPLVDLGAGAGRHALWFQERFETVAVEPSPALVETMRERGAAFPGLDQLDFVVGALGLVFLVDTDWALATFTPSVLAVVLVMTPVLHVVTNVGAYALGVKNEPW
;
A
#
# COMPACT_ATOMS: atom_id res chain seq x y z
N MET A 1 -12.36 -19.20 -15.80
CA MET A 1 -11.35 -19.64 -14.81
C MET A 1 -10.01 -18.96 -15.08
N ALA A 2 -9.98 -17.64 -15.35
CA ALA A 2 -8.80 -17.01 -15.97
C ALA A 2 -7.76 -16.46 -14.97
N ASP A 3 -8.00 -16.55 -13.65
CA ASP A 3 -7.07 -16.04 -12.64
C ASP A 3 -7.20 -16.81 -11.31
N ALA A 4 -7.09 -18.14 -11.35
CA ALA A 4 -7.18 -18.95 -10.11
C ALA A 4 -6.02 -18.62 -9.17
N PHE A 5 -4.85 -18.37 -9.76
CA PHE A 5 -3.61 -18.15 -9.05
C PHE A 5 -3.61 -16.80 -8.29
N GLY A 6 -3.96 -15.69 -8.96
CA GLY A 6 -4.03 -14.38 -8.32
C GLY A 6 -5.11 -14.31 -7.25
N ARG A 7 -6.29 -14.92 -7.47
CA ARG A 7 -7.34 -15.02 -6.44
C ARG A 7 -6.84 -15.79 -5.21
N ALA A 8 -6.20 -16.95 -5.39
CA ALA A 8 -5.70 -17.72 -4.26
C ALA A 8 -4.64 -16.96 -3.45
N ILE A 9 -3.79 -16.16 -4.10
CA ILE A 9 -2.80 -15.29 -3.43
C ILE A 9 -3.48 -14.17 -2.65
N ARG A 10 -4.48 -13.50 -3.25
CA ARG A 10 -5.26 -12.46 -2.57
C ARG A 10 -6.04 -13.01 -1.38
N ASP A 11 -6.72 -14.13 -1.56
CA ASP A 11 -7.50 -14.77 -0.51
C ASP A 11 -6.56 -15.25 0.62
N HIS A 12 -5.32 -15.64 0.30
CA HIS A 12 -4.28 -15.89 1.30
C HIS A 12 -3.89 -14.61 2.05
N HIS A 13 -3.69 -13.47 1.36
CA HIS A 13 -3.39 -12.18 1.99
C HIS A 13 -4.47 -11.76 2.99
N ARG A 14 -5.75 -11.94 2.64
CA ARG A 14 -6.90 -11.57 3.47
C ARG A 14 -7.24 -12.58 4.56
N GLY A 15 -6.58 -13.75 4.58
CA GLY A 15 -6.93 -14.85 5.48
C GLY A 15 -8.26 -15.52 5.14
N GLU A 16 -8.75 -15.36 3.92
CA GLU A 16 -10.06 -15.87 3.43
C GLU A 16 -9.93 -17.22 2.70
N ARG A 17 -8.71 -17.75 2.56
CA ARG A 17 -8.43 -18.99 1.83
C ARG A 17 -9.08 -20.21 2.49
N THR A 18 -9.98 -20.88 1.76
CA THR A 18 -10.68 -22.11 2.20
C THR A 18 -9.95 -23.40 1.81
N GLU A 19 -9.20 -23.40 0.69
CA GLU A 19 -8.45 -24.56 0.19
C GLU A 19 -7.02 -24.17 -0.24
N PRO A 20 -6.06 -25.11 -0.20
CA PRO A 20 -4.71 -24.85 -0.70
C PRO A 20 -4.70 -24.61 -2.21
N LEU A 21 -3.78 -23.76 -2.66
CA LEU A 21 -3.46 -23.64 -4.09
C LEU A 21 -2.58 -24.82 -4.48
N VAL A 22 -3.09 -25.69 -5.35
CA VAL A 22 -2.33 -26.83 -5.86
C VAL A 22 -1.82 -26.50 -7.25
N GLN A 23 -0.51 -26.71 -7.47
CA GLN A 23 0.11 -26.63 -8.79
C GLN A 23 0.48 -28.02 -9.27
N GLY A 24 0.26 -28.28 -10.56
CA GLY A 24 0.62 -29.53 -11.20
C GLY A 24 1.75 -29.34 -12.20
N ASP A 25 2.67 -30.30 -12.25
CA ASP A 25 3.68 -30.42 -13.30
C ASP A 25 3.60 -31.86 -13.86
N GLY A 26 2.96 -32.01 -15.01
CA GLY A 26 2.58 -33.32 -15.55
C GLY A 26 1.63 -34.07 -14.61
N GLU A 27 2.06 -35.26 -14.15
CA GLU A 27 1.30 -36.09 -13.20
C GLU A 27 1.57 -35.73 -11.73
N GLU A 28 2.59 -34.93 -11.46
CA GLU A 28 2.95 -34.54 -10.10
C GLU A 28 2.10 -33.34 -9.67
N THR A 29 1.60 -33.37 -8.43
CA THR A 29 0.88 -32.24 -7.83
C THR A 29 1.50 -31.89 -6.49
N ARG A 30 1.61 -30.59 -6.22
CA ARG A 30 2.14 -30.07 -4.95
C ARG A 30 1.36 -28.84 -4.51
N GLU A 31 1.28 -28.64 -3.20
CA GLU A 31 0.80 -27.36 -2.66
C GLU A 31 1.80 -26.26 -3.03
N HIS A 32 1.27 -25.14 -3.50
CA HIS A 32 2.05 -23.97 -3.84
C HIS A 32 2.30 -23.14 -2.57
N PRO A 33 3.56 -22.93 -2.14
CA PRO A 33 3.87 -22.18 -0.93
C PRO A 33 3.74 -20.68 -1.17
N ILE A 34 2.49 -20.19 -1.13
CA ILE A 34 2.13 -18.80 -1.40
C ILE A 34 2.93 -17.83 -0.53
N GLN A 35 3.03 -18.10 0.78
CA GLN A 35 3.72 -17.24 1.74
C GLN A 35 5.17 -16.98 1.31
N ASP A 36 5.92 -18.04 1.01
CA ASP A 36 7.34 -17.98 0.71
C ASP A 36 7.61 -17.27 -0.63
N PHE A 37 6.73 -17.46 -1.63
CA PHE A 37 6.94 -16.89 -2.96
C PHE A 37 6.40 -15.46 -3.14
N TYR A 38 5.33 -15.07 -2.46
CA TYR A 38 4.65 -13.78 -2.71
C TYR A 38 4.74 -12.78 -1.57
N PHE A 39 4.85 -13.26 -0.32
CA PHE A 39 4.75 -12.42 0.87
C PHE A 39 6.05 -12.32 1.68
N GLY A 40 7.04 -13.16 1.41
CA GLY A 40 8.41 -12.92 1.91
C GLY A 40 8.94 -11.53 1.51
N GLU A 41 9.72 -10.92 2.39
CA GLU A 41 10.33 -9.61 2.14
C GLU A 41 11.48 -9.73 1.12
N PHE A 42 11.74 -8.63 0.41
CA PHE A 42 12.95 -8.54 -0.41
C PHE A 42 14.16 -8.40 0.51
N ASP A 43 15.10 -9.34 0.38
CA ASP A 43 16.36 -9.33 1.12
C ASP A 43 17.47 -8.74 0.23
N PRO A 44 17.88 -7.47 0.44
CA PRO A 44 18.95 -6.83 -0.32
C PRO A 44 20.33 -7.42 -0.02
N GLU A 45 20.49 -8.18 1.07
CA GLU A 45 21.77 -8.80 1.46
C GLU A 45 21.93 -10.21 0.88
N SER A 46 20.85 -10.81 0.37
CA SER A 46 20.93 -12.06 -0.38
C SER A 46 21.78 -11.91 -1.64
N ASP A 47 22.38 -13.01 -2.13
CA ASP A 47 23.20 -12.98 -3.36
C ASP A 47 22.44 -12.38 -4.55
N ALA A 48 21.16 -12.74 -4.70
CA ALA A 48 20.31 -12.23 -5.78
C ALA A 48 19.86 -10.78 -5.53
N GLY A 49 19.51 -10.44 -4.28
CA GLY A 49 19.05 -9.11 -3.91
C GLY A 49 20.15 -8.06 -4.00
N SER A 50 21.36 -8.39 -3.52
CA SER A 50 22.53 -7.51 -3.58
C SER A 50 22.95 -7.26 -5.03
N TRP A 51 22.96 -8.30 -5.87
CA TRP A 51 23.20 -8.15 -7.30
C TRP A 51 22.17 -7.23 -7.94
N LEU A 52 20.87 -7.44 -7.68
CA LEU A 52 19.79 -6.64 -8.27
C LEU A 52 19.90 -5.18 -7.81
N ALA A 53 20.01 -4.93 -6.50
CA ALA A 53 20.11 -3.59 -5.93
C ALA A 53 21.33 -2.81 -6.44
N SER A 54 22.47 -3.50 -6.69
CA SER A 54 23.68 -2.87 -7.22
C SER A 54 23.58 -2.41 -8.69
N ARG A 55 22.55 -2.84 -9.42
CA ARG A 55 22.39 -2.61 -10.86
C ARG A 55 21.29 -1.61 -11.21
N LEU A 56 20.41 -1.31 -10.26
CA LEU A 56 19.24 -0.47 -10.49
C LEU A 56 19.57 0.98 -10.18
N GLU A 57 19.36 1.85 -11.17
CA GLU A 57 19.55 3.30 -11.07
C GLU A 57 18.39 4.02 -11.75
N GLY A 58 17.79 5.00 -11.08
CA GLY A 58 16.72 5.83 -11.63
C GLY A 58 15.31 5.21 -11.55
N PRO A 59 14.33 5.75 -12.29
CA PRO A 59 12.96 5.24 -12.28
C PRO A 59 12.86 3.78 -12.76
N LEU A 60 12.03 2.99 -12.08
CA LEU A 60 11.92 1.55 -12.28
C LEU A 60 10.56 1.13 -12.82
N VAL A 61 10.55 0.09 -13.66
CA VAL A 61 9.33 -0.62 -14.07
C VAL A 61 9.46 -2.08 -13.65
N ASP A 62 8.61 -2.51 -12.71
CA ASP A 62 8.52 -3.90 -12.22
C ASP A 62 7.49 -4.67 -13.05
N LEU A 63 7.95 -5.54 -13.94
CA LEU A 63 7.11 -6.31 -14.87
C LEU A 63 6.75 -7.67 -14.28
N GLY A 64 5.45 -7.96 -14.15
CA GLY A 64 4.99 -9.16 -13.45
C GLY A 64 5.19 -9.04 -11.95
N ALA A 65 4.87 -7.86 -11.42
CA ALA A 65 5.15 -7.47 -10.04
C ALA A 65 4.42 -8.35 -9.00
N GLY A 66 3.41 -9.13 -9.42
CA GLY A 66 2.72 -10.08 -8.57
C GLY A 66 2.08 -9.42 -7.36
N ALA A 67 2.36 -9.91 -6.15
CA ALA A 67 1.87 -9.31 -4.91
C ALA A 67 2.68 -8.07 -4.46
N GLY A 68 3.64 -7.59 -5.27
CA GLY A 68 4.36 -6.34 -5.05
C GLY A 68 5.65 -6.45 -4.25
N ARG A 69 6.24 -7.64 -4.06
CA ARG A 69 7.45 -7.81 -3.22
C ARG A 69 8.56 -6.81 -3.56
N HIS A 70 8.94 -6.70 -4.84
CA HIS A 70 10.00 -5.80 -5.27
C HIS A 70 9.50 -4.36 -5.34
N ALA A 71 8.36 -4.12 -6.00
CA ALA A 71 7.74 -2.80 -6.09
C ALA A 71 7.64 -2.08 -4.74
N LEU A 72 7.17 -2.76 -3.69
CA LEU A 72 7.01 -2.19 -2.35
C LEU A 72 8.34 -1.80 -1.69
N TRP A 73 9.42 -2.52 -1.97
CA TRP A 73 10.74 -2.21 -1.42
C TRP A 73 11.44 -1.09 -2.21
N PHE A 74 11.34 -1.14 -3.55
CA PHE A 74 12.02 -0.20 -4.43
C PHE A 74 11.32 1.16 -4.51
N GLN A 75 9.99 1.25 -4.30
CA GLN A 75 9.27 2.52 -4.33
C GLN A 75 9.72 3.52 -3.26
N GLU A 76 10.33 3.06 -2.16
CA GLU A 76 10.93 3.93 -1.14
C GLU A 76 12.22 4.62 -1.61
N ARG A 77 12.84 4.10 -2.67
CA ARG A 77 14.18 4.50 -3.15
C ARG A 77 14.15 5.11 -4.54
N PHE A 78 13.22 4.66 -5.38
CA PHE A 78 13.08 5.06 -6.76
C PHE A 78 11.61 5.29 -7.10
N GLU A 79 11.34 6.20 -8.03
CA GLU A 79 10.05 6.24 -8.71
C GLU A 79 9.80 4.86 -9.35
N THR A 80 8.73 4.18 -8.98
CA THR A 80 8.50 2.77 -9.36
C THR A 80 7.10 2.57 -9.93
N VAL A 81 7.04 1.96 -11.11
CA VAL A 81 5.78 1.55 -11.77
C VAL A 81 5.71 0.02 -11.78
N ALA A 82 4.72 -0.54 -11.10
CA ALA A 82 4.47 -1.97 -11.11
C ALA A 82 3.41 -2.34 -12.16
N VAL A 83 3.68 -3.38 -12.96
CA VAL A 83 2.78 -3.88 -14.00
C VAL A 83 2.43 -5.33 -13.70
N GLU A 84 1.13 -5.62 -13.58
CA GLU A 84 0.62 -6.96 -13.28
C GLU A 84 -0.70 -7.21 -14.02
N PRO A 85 -0.80 -8.27 -14.85
CA PRO A 85 -2.03 -8.59 -15.57
C PRO A 85 -3.16 -9.14 -14.69
N SER A 86 -2.87 -9.76 -13.53
CA SER A 86 -3.90 -10.27 -12.62
C SER A 86 -4.53 -9.12 -11.82
N PRO A 87 -5.85 -8.87 -11.97
CA PRO A 87 -6.54 -7.86 -11.16
C PRO A 87 -6.48 -8.16 -9.66
N ALA A 88 -6.53 -9.45 -9.27
CA ALA A 88 -6.46 -9.86 -7.87
C ALA A 88 -5.08 -9.57 -7.25
N LEU A 89 -4.01 -9.70 -8.03
CA LEU A 89 -2.65 -9.36 -7.59
C LEU A 89 -2.42 -7.84 -7.54
N VAL A 90 -2.99 -7.08 -8.50
CA VAL A 90 -3.02 -5.61 -8.41
C VAL A 90 -3.74 -5.13 -7.16
N GLU A 91 -4.90 -5.71 -6.83
CA GLU A 91 -5.65 -5.44 -5.61
C GLU A 91 -4.80 -5.75 -4.36
N THR A 92 -4.20 -6.94 -4.31
CA THR A 92 -3.30 -7.34 -3.21
C THR A 92 -2.11 -6.39 -3.04
N MET A 93 -1.48 -6.00 -4.13
CA MET A 93 -0.34 -5.08 -4.11
C MET A 93 -0.74 -3.69 -3.61
N ARG A 94 -1.90 -3.18 -4.03
CA ARG A 94 -2.43 -1.91 -3.51
C ARG A 94 -2.73 -1.99 -2.03
N GLU A 95 -3.36 -3.05 -1.55
CA GLU A 95 -3.63 -3.24 -0.12
C GLU A 95 -2.34 -3.24 0.71
N ARG A 96 -1.29 -3.88 0.20
CA ARG A 96 0.03 -3.92 0.86
C ARG A 96 0.80 -2.61 0.78
N GLY A 97 0.60 -1.83 -0.27
CA GLY A 97 1.28 -0.55 -0.50
C GLY A 97 0.49 0.68 -0.05
N ALA A 98 -0.77 0.49 0.36
CA ALA A 98 -1.62 1.58 0.82
C ALA A 98 -1.00 2.22 2.06
N ALA A 99 -0.82 3.53 2.01
CA ALA A 99 -0.51 4.31 3.19
C ALA A 99 -1.60 4.06 4.25
N PHE A 100 -1.19 3.91 5.50
CA PHE A 100 -2.08 3.55 6.59
C PHE A 100 -3.29 4.50 6.63
N PRO A 101 -4.53 4.00 6.41
CA PRO A 101 -5.71 4.84 6.37
C PRO A 101 -5.85 5.64 7.66
N GLY A 102 -5.82 6.97 7.55
CA GLY A 102 -5.95 7.92 8.66
C GLY A 102 -4.62 8.40 9.27
N LEU A 103 -3.51 7.66 9.14
CA LEU A 103 -2.20 8.13 9.62
C LEU A 103 -1.69 9.29 8.76
N ASP A 104 -1.73 9.16 7.43
CA ASP A 104 -1.33 10.23 6.50
C ASP A 104 -2.02 11.56 6.78
N GLN A 105 -3.28 11.51 7.22
CA GLN A 105 -4.06 12.70 7.45
C GLN A 105 -3.76 13.37 8.79
N LEU A 106 -3.62 12.58 9.85
CA LEU A 106 -3.31 13.10 11.18
C LEU A 106 -1.86 13.55 11.27
N ASP A 107 -0.94 12.87 10.58
CA ASP A 107 0.47 13.27 10.50
C ASP A 107 0.63 14.63 9.81
N PHE A 108 -0.17 14.91 8.77
CA PHE A 108 -0.23 16.25 8.17
C PHE A 108 -0.71 17.31 9.18
N VAL A 109 -1.76 17.02 9.95
CA VAL A 109 -2.28 17.94 10.98
C VAL A 109 -1.23 18.21 12.05
N VAL A 110 -0.57 17.17 12.56
CA VAL A 110 0.48 17.29 13.57
C VAL A 110 1.66 18.09 13.03
N GLY A 111 2.12 17.80 11.81
CA GLY A 111 3.21 18.54 11.17
C GLY A 111 2.87 20.02 10.95
N ALA A 112 1.69 20.31 10.43
CA ALA A 112 1.23 21.68 10.21
C ALA A 112 1.08 22.47 11.52
N LEU A 113 0.48 21.86 12.55
CA LEU A 113 0.38 22.49 13.87
C LEU A 113 1.78 22.73 14.46
N GLY A 114 2.68 21.75 14.39
CA GLY A 114 4.06 21.89 14.86
C GLY A 114 4.79 23.07 14.21
N LEU A 115 4.65 23.23 12.89
CA LEU A 115 5.22 24.38 12.16
C LEU A 115 4.61 25.71 12.61
N VAL A 116 3.30 25.77 12.82
CA VAL A 116 2.63 26.99 13.30
C VAL A 116 3.11 27.36 14.70
N PHE A 117 3.19 26.39 15.62
CA PHE A 117 3.71 26.60 16.98
C PHE A 117 5.17 27.06 16.97
N LEU A 118 5.96 26.61 15.99
CA LEU A 118 7.36 27.03 15.80
C LEU A 118 7.46 28.49 15.31
N VAL A 119 6.56 28.92 14.43
CA VAL A 119 6.60 30.25 13.80
C VAL A 119 5.99 31.33 14.70
N ASP A 120 4.84 31.06 15.31
CA ASP A 120 4.12 32.02 16.15
C ASP A 120 3.34 31.29 17.25
N THR A 121 4.03 31.05 18.37
CA THR A 121 3.47 30.31 19.50
C THR A 121 2.28 31.03 20.15
N ASP A 122 2.34 32.37 20.28
CA ASP A 122 1.30 33.15 20.94
C ASP A 122 0.00 33.14 20.12
N TRP A 123 0.12 33.32 18.80
CA TRP A 123 -1.02 33.20 17.91
C TRP A 123 -1.59 31.76 17.90
N ALA A 124 -0.71 30.76 17.91
CA ALA A 124 -1.12 29.36 17.94
C ALA A 124 -1.93 29.03 19.20
N LEU A 125 -1.46 29.45 20.39
CA LEU A 125 -2.18 29.22 21.65
C LEU A 125 -3.51 29.98 21.73
N ALA A 126 -3.59 31.17 21.12
CA ALA A 126 -4.83 31.94 21.05
C ALA A 126 -5.87 31.30 20.11
N THR A 127 -5.41 30.66 19.04
CA THR A 127 -6.27 30.11 17.97
C THR A 127 -6.66 28.65 18.23
N PHE A 128 -5.68 27.79 18.53
CA PHE A 128 -5.85 26.34 18.70
C PHE A 128 -6.18 25.97 20.15
N THR A 129 -7.33 26.47 20.62
CA THR A 129 -7.90 26.05 21.90
C THR A 129 -8.23 24.55 21.90
N PRO A 130 -8.38 23.89 23.06
CA PRO A 130 -8.70 22.45 23.12
C PRO A 130 -9.95 22.04 22.32
N SER A 131 -10.97 22.89 22.27
CA SER A 131 -12.18 22.64 21.47
C SER A 131 -11.90 22.73 19.97
N VAL A 132 -11.10 23.70 19.53
CA VAL A 132 -10.68 23.83 18.13
C VAL A 132 -9.84 22.63 17.72
N LEU A 133 -8.90 22.18 18.56
CA LEU A 133 -8.12 20.97 18.31
C LEU A 133 -9.01 19.73 18.20
N ALA A 134 -10.00 19.58 19.08
CA ALA A 134 -10.98 18.49 18.98
C ALA A 134 -11.77 18.53 17.66
N VAL A 135 -12.21 19.73 17.24
CA VAL A 135 -12.89 19.90 15.94
C VAL A 135 -11.96 19.53 14.80
N VAL A 136 -10.71 19.99 14.81
CA VAL A 136 -9.72 19.66 13.76
C VAL A 136 -9.50 18.16 13.70
N LEU A 137 -9.27 17.48 14.82
CA LEU A 137 -9.02 16.04 14.88
C LEU A 137 -10.21 15.20 14.40
N VAL A 138 -11.46 15.66 14.58
CA VAL A 138 -12.67 14.95 14.14
C VAL A 138 -13.04 15.31 12.70
N MET A 139 -13.02 16.59 12.36
CA MET A 139 -13.46 17.06 11.04
C MET A 139 -12.48 16.68 9.95
N THR A 140 -11.19 16.61 10.26
CA THR A 140 -10.15 16.11 9.35
C THR A 140 -10.55 14.75 8.73
N PRO A 141 -10.67 13.63 9.48
CA PRO A 141 -11.06 12.34 8.92
C PRO A 141 -12.44 12.35 8.26
N VAL A 142 -13.42 13.07 8.84
CA VAL A 142 -14.76 13.19 8.25
C VAL A 142 -14.70 13.82 6.86
N LEU A 143 -14.00 14.94 6.72
CA LEU A 143 -13.86 15.64 5.45
C LEU A 143 -13.16 14.76 4.42
N HIS A 144 -12.10 14.06 4.81
CA HIS A 144 -11.37 13.16 3.90
C HIS A 144 -12.25 12.06 3.35
N VAL A 145 -12.93 11.32 4.22
CA VAL A 145 -13.85 10.24 3.82
C VAL A 145 -14.98 10.79 2.94
N VAL A 146 -15.61 11.90 3.33
CA VAL A 146 -16.70 12.50 2.55
C VAL A 146 -16.20 12.92 1.16
N THR A 147 -15.02 13.53 1.07
CA THR A 147 -14.45 13.93 -0.22
C THR A 147 -14.05 12.74 -1.09
N ASN A 148 -13.49 11.66 -0.51
CA ASN A 148 -13.11 10.46 -1.26
C ASN A 148 -14.35 9.69 -1.75
N VAL A 149 -15.37 9.53 -0.91
CA VAL A 149 -16.66 8.94 -1.30
C VAL A 149 -17.33 9.79 -2.39
N GLY A 150 -17.31 11.11 -2.27
CA GLY A 150 -17.83 12.01 -3.30
C GLY A 150 -17.11 11.86 -4.64
N ALA A 151 -15.78 11.80 -4.62
CA ALA A 151 -14.97 11.60 -5.83
C ALA A 151 -15.21 10.22 -6.46
N TYR A 152 -15.39 9.17 -5.66
CA TYR A 152 -15.75 7.84 -6.13
C TYR A 152 -17.15 7.82 -6.76
N ALA A 153 -18.15 8.42 -6.11
CA ALA A 153 -19.51 8.51 -6.64
C ALA A 153 -19.59 9.29 -7.97
N LEU A 154 -18.70 10.26 -8.18
CA LEU A 154 -18.58 11.02 -9.43
C LEU A 154 -17.72 10.32 -10.49
N GLY A 155 -17.13 9.15 -10.19
CA GLY A 155 -16.25 8.42 -11.10
C GLY A 155 -14.88 9.07 -11.32
N VAL A 156 -14.49 10.02 -10.47
CA VAL A 156 -13.17 10.69 -10.50
C VAL A 156 -12.11 9.81 -9.82
N LYS A 157 -12.47 9.06 -8.77
CA LYS A 157 -11.64 8.03 -8.14
C LYS A 157 -12.21 6.64 -8.42
N ASN A 158 -11.33 5.65 -8.54
CA ASN A 158 -11.71 4.23 -8.70
C ASN A 158 -12.05 3.54 -7.36
N GLU A 159 -11.68 4.15 -6.23
CA GLU A 159 -11.85 3.60 -4.88
C GLU A 159 -12.37 4.70 -3.93
N PRO A 160 -13.24 4.37 -2.95
CA PRO A 160 -13.89 5.33 -2.05
C PRO A 160 -13.07 5.76 -0.84
N TRP A 161 -11.86 5.21 -0.65
CA TRP A 161 -10.92 5.57 0.41
C TRP A 161 -9.76 6.41 -0.11
#